data_AF-A0A7C4DKQ6-F1
#
_entry.id   AF-A0A7C4DKQ6-F1
#
_cell.length_a   1.000
_cell.length_b   1.000
_cell.length_c   1.000
_cell.angle_alpha   90.00
_cell.angle_beta   90.00
_cell.angle_gamma   90.00
#
_symmetry.space_group_name_H-M   'P 1'
#
loop_
_entity.id
_entity.type
_entity.pdbx_description
1 polymer ?
#
loop_
_entity_poly.entity_id
_entity_poly.type
_entity_poly.pdbx_seq_one_letter_code
_entity_poly.pdbx_strand_id
1 'polypeptide(L)'
;MKRVIDVQKQTIHWVSDKGEVVRSQAFSFARKILAFLGRGALSAVAGFADRASSGLIMRQRGHDGFKIFSRWDVEHWRGGKLLFAERGVPNLYTTEGITCILNDVFKNTASPDPWYVGIQSTNNPASGWTMANQGSTWSQFTSVDETTWPEAVDGSISGGQITMSQVTFNIAGSGTVYGAHLTSNSTKGATSGTLLCAVNFTASRSVVLGDDLLVTYTVGAQDDGV
;
A
#
# COMPACT_ATOMS: atom_id res chain seq x y z
N MET A 1 2.02 27.42 -61.85
CA MET A 1 0.68 26.76 -61.95
C MET A 1 0.17 26.35 -60.57
N LYS A 2 -1.03 26.80 -60.21
CA LYS A 2 -1.68 26.53 -58.92
C LYS A 2 -2.87 25.59 -59.09
N ARG A 3 -3.06 24.64 -58.17
CA ARG A 3 -4.28 23.82 -58.10
C ARG A 3 -5.33 24.52 -57.26
N VAL A 4 -6.54 24.64 -57.78
CA VAL A 4 -7.70 25.19 -57.09
C VAL A 4 -8.77 24.10 -57.05
N ILE A 5 -9.24 23.76 -55.84
CA ILE A 5 -10.23 22.70 -55.64
C ILE A 5 -11.59 23.35 -55.43
N ASP A 6 -12.53 23.09 -56.34
CA ASP A 6 -13.94 23.44 -56.17
C ASP A 6 -14.68 22.24 -55.55
N VAL A 7 -14.89 22.34 -54.23
CA VAL A 7 -15.52 21.28 -53.43
C VAL A 7 -17.03 21.15 -53.74
N GLN A 8 -17.69 22.21 -54.22
CA GLN A 8 -19.11 22.19 -54.56
C GLN A 8 -19.35 21.49 -55.89
N LYS A 9 -18.49 21.76 -56.89
CA LYS A 9 -18.55 21.15 -58.22
C LYS A 9 -17.77 19.84 -58.34
N GLN A 10 -17.05 19.47 -57.29
CA GLN A 10 -16.20 18.27 -57.22
C GLN A 10 -15.17 18.20 -58.36
N THR A 11 -14.53 19.34 -58.63
CA THR A 11 -13.54 19.48 -59.71
C THR A 11 -12.27 20.14 -59.21
N ILE A 12 -11.14 19.68 -59.72
CA ILE A 12 -9.83 20.32 -59.52
C ILE A 12 -9.48 21.06 -60.79
N HIS A 13 -9.22 22.36 -60.66
CA HIS A 13 -8.74 23.22 -61.73
C HIS A 13 -7.25 23.48 -61.58
N TRP A 14 -6.54 23.42 -62.70
CA TRP A 14 -5.14 23.80 -62.81
C TRP A 14 -5.07 25.16 -63.45
N VAL A 15 -4.62 26.14 -62.69
CA VAL A 15 -4.66 27.55 -63.05
C VAL A 15 -3.25 28.03 -63.38
N SER A 16 -3.09 28.75 -64.49
CA SER A 16 -1.84 29.39 -64.88
C SER A 16 -1.47 30.50 -63.89
N ASP A 17 -0.23 30.99 -63.94
CA ASP A 17 0.20 32.08 -63.04
C ASP A 17 -0.47 33.43 -63.40
N LYS A 18 -1.19 33.49 -64.53
CA LYS A 18 -2.05 34.61 -64.94
C LYS A 18 -3.53 34.45 -64.52
N GLY A 19 -3.89 33.37 -63.84
CA GLY A 19 -5.24 33.17 -63.29
C GLY A 19 -6.23 32.43 -64.19
N GLU A 20 -5.80 31.93 -65.35
CA GLU A 20 -6.67 31.21 -66.30
C GLU A 20 -6.69 29.70 -66.05
N VAL A 21 -7.87 29.08 -66.15
CA VAL A 21 -8.01 27.62 -66.01
C VAL A 21 -7.48 26.92 -67.26
N VAL A 22 -6.41 26.16 -67.10
CA VAL A 22 -5.71 25.46 -68.20
C VAL A 22 -6.16 24.01 -68.31
N ARG A 23 -6.61 23.39 -67.20
CA ARG A 23 -7.11 22.01 -67.18
C ARG A 23 -8.08 21.81 -66.02
N SER A 24 -9.10 20.98 -66.23
CA SER A 24 -10.07 20.58 -65.20
C SER A 24 -10.21 19.07 -65.12
N GLN A 25 -10.34 18.53 -63.91
CA GLN A 25 -10.59 17.10 -63.67
C GLN A 25 -11.63 16.92 -62.58
N ALA A 26 -12.66 16.12 -62.85
CA ALA A 26 -13.69 15.76 -61.87
C ALA A 26 -13.20 14.65 -60.93
N PHE A 27 -13.62 14.69 -59.67
CA PHE A 27 -13.37 13.62 -58.69
C PHE A 27 -14.64 13.39 -57.86
N SER A 28 -14.96 12.14 -57.53
CA SER A 28 -16.14 11.83 -56.71
C SER A 28 -15.74 11.61 -55.26
N PHE A 29 -16.22 12.46 -54.34
CA PHE A 29 -16.28 12.11 -52.92
C PHE A 29 -17.61 11.39 -52.66
N ALA A 30 -17.55 10.18 -52.11
CA ALA A 30 -18.73 9.40 -51.73
C ALA A 30 -19.62 10.22 -50.77
N ARG A 31 -20.74 10.69 -51.30
CA ARG A 31 -21.64 11.70 -50.71
C ARG A 31 -22.68 11.00 -49.85
N LYS A 32 -22.49 10.91 -48.53
CA LYS A 32 -23.57 10.38 -47.64
C LYS A 32 -23.84 11.10 -46.32
N ILE A 33 -23.12 12.17 -45.95
CA ILE A 33 -23.34 12.83 -44.64
C ILE A 33 -23.66 14.34 -44.73
N LEU A 34 -23.46 15.00 -45.87
CA LEU A 34 -23.48 16.48 -45.94
C LEU A 34 -24.80 17.12 -46.42
N ALA A 35 -25.91 16.39 -46.50
CA ALA A 35 -27.19 16.93 -46.98
C ALA A 35 -28.20 17.28 -45.87
N PHE A 36 -27.89 17.05 -44.58
CA PHE A 36 -28.87 17.22 -43.51
C PHE A 36 -28.47 18.17 -42.36
N LEU A 37 -27.30 18.80 -42.40
CA LEU A 37 -26.87 19.68 -41.30
C LEU A 37 -26.48 21.07 -41.83
N GLY A 38 -27.31 22.07 -41.55
CA GLY A 38 -27.06 23.47 -41.87
C GLY A 38 -25.83 24.03 -41.13
N ARG A 39 -25.30 25.15 -41.66
CA ARG A 39 -24.05 25.81 -41.22
C ARG A 39 -23.93 26.09 -39.71
N GLY A 40 -25.02 26.12 -38.94
CA GLY A 40 -25.01 26.28 -37.48
C GLY A 40 -24.53 25.05 -36.70
N ALA A 41 -24.66 23.84 -37.26
CA ALA A 41 -24.24 22.61 -36.58
C ALA A 41 -22.71 22.38 -36.61
N LEU A 42 -22.01 22.99 -37.57
CA LEU A 42 -20.54 22.90 -37.67
C LEU A 42 -19.82 23.54 -36.47
N SER A 43 -20.36 24.63 -35.93
CA SER A 43 -19.81 25.30 -34.75
C SER A 43 -20.07 24.51 -33.46
N ALA A 44 -21.23 23.83 -33.37
CA ALA A 44 -21.53 22.95 -32.26
C ALA A 44 -20.59 21.74 -32.22
N VAL A 45 -20.35 21.08 -33.37
CA VAL A 45 -19.47 19.90 -33.45
C VAL A 45 -18.00 20.26 -33.18
N ALA A 46 -17.53 21.42 -33.63
CA ALA A 46 -16.19 21.92 -33.29
C ALA A 46 -16.06 22.23 -31.78
N GLY A 47 -17.10 22.81 -31.17
CA GLY A 47 -17.15 23.06 -29.73
C GLY A 47 -17.27 21.78 -28.89
N PHE A 48 -17.92 20.72 -29.41
CA PHE A 48 -17.95 19.41 -28.75
C PHE A 48 -16.60 18.68 -28.85
N ALA A 49 -15.86 18.83 -29.94
CA ALA A 49 -14.50 18.30 -30.07
C ALA A 49 -13.53 19.00 -29.10
N ASP A 50 -13.59 20.33 -29.02
CA ASP A 50 -12.73 21.13 -28.13
C ASP A 50 -13.08 20.91 -26.64
N ARG A 51 -14.36 20.75 -26.30
CA ARG A 51 -14.81 20.38 -24.94
C ARG A 51 -14.51 18.93 -24.57
N ALA A 52 -14.45 18.02 -25.54
CA ALA A 52 -14.03 16.64 -25.30
C ALA A 52 -12.51 16.54 -25.11
N SER A 53 -11.71 17.36 -25.78
CA SER A 53 -10.25 17.45 -25.56
C SER A 53 -9.87 18.23 -24.30
N SER A 54 -10.59 19.30 -23.94
CA SER A 54 -10.36 20.04 -22.68
C SER A 54 -10.99 19.36 -21.45
N GLY A 55 -12.00 18.50 -21.62
CA GLY A 55 -12.57 17.67 -20.54
C GLY A 55 -11.71 16.45 -20.17
N LEU A 56 -10.74 16.12 -21.03
CA LEU A 56 -9.65 15.18 -20.77
C LEU A 56 -8.39 15.91 -20.30
N ILE A 57 -8.54 17.01 -19.54
CA ILE A 57 -7.59 17.21 -18.45
C ILE A 57 -7.80 15.99 -17.55
N MET A 58 -6.95 14.98 -17.70
CA MET A 58 -6.77 13.98 -16.66
C MET A 58 -6.63 14.78 -15.37
N ARG A 59 -7.68 14.82 -14.54
CA ARG A 59 -7.49 15.13 -13.14
C ARG A 59 -6.48 14.09 -12.71
N GLN A 60 -5.23 14.49 -12.53
CA GLN A 60 -4.28 13.73 -11.73
C GLN A 60 -5.11 13.25 -10.54
N ARG A 61 -5.21 11.94 -10.36
CA ARG A 61 -5.94 11.39 -9.22
C ARG A 61 -5.39 12.13 -8.02
N GLY A 62 -6.26 12.86 -7.32
CA GLY A 62 -5.83 13.48 -6.08
C GLY A 62 -5.38 12.35 -5.17
N HIS A 63 -4.22 12.53 -4.52
CA HIS A 63 -3.81 11.65 -3.45
C HIS A 63 -4.87 11.75 -2.34
N ASP A 64 -5.47 10.63 -1.94
CA ASP A 64 -6.54 10.60 -0.95
C ASP A 64 -6.29 9.60 0.19
N GLY A 65 -5.11 8.97 0.21
CA GLY A 65 -4.74 7.96 1.19
C GLY A 65 -3.38 8.18 1.85
N PHE A 66 -3.30 7.74 3.12
CA PHE A 66 -2.07 7.59 3.88
C PHE A 66 -2.02 6.14 4.37
N LYS A 67 -0.92 5.44 4.11
CA LYS A 67 -0.72 4.09 4.62
C LYS A 67 0.37 4.06 5.67
N ILE A 68 0.05 3.44 6.80
CA ILE A 68 1.02 2.90 7.72
C ILE A 68 1.28 1.43 7.35
N PHE A 69 2.53 0.99 7.43
CA PHE A 69 2.92 -0.38 7.21
C PHE A 69 4.00 -0.77 8.21
N SER A 70 4.22 -2.07 8.38
CA SER A 70 5.40 -2.55 9.07
C SER A 70 6.02 -3.76 8.41
N ARG A 71 7.25 -4.04 8.82
CA ARG A 71 8.09 -5.12 8.33
C ARG A 71 8.78 -5.77 9.52
N TRP A 72 8.77 -7.09 9.52
CA TRP A 72 9.33 -7.91 10.59
C TRP A 72 10.48 -8.74 10.06
N ASP A 73 11.60 -8.67 10.75
CA ASP A 73 12.77 -9.50 10.51
C ASP A 73 12.90 -10.49 11.66
N VAL A 74 13.15 -11.76 11.33
CA VAL A 74 13.17 -12.84 12.32
C VAL A 74 14.33 -13.76 12.03
N GLU A 75 15.06 -14.16 13.07
CA GLU A 75 16.07 -15.21 13.01
C GLU A 75 15.82 -16.27 14.07
N HIS A 76 16.08 -17.52 13.73
CA HIS A 76 16.04 -18.65 14.65
C HIS A 76 17.42 -19.27 14.73
N TRP A 77 18.01 -19.27 15.92
CA TRP A 77 19.31 -19.85 16.22
C TRP A 77 19.18 -21.06 17.15
N ARG A 78 20.06 -22.03 16.95
CA ARG A 78 20.21 -23.20 17.83
C ARG A 78 21.69 -23.52 18.00
N GLY A 79 22.18 -23.47 19.24
CA GLY A 79 23.59 -23.77 19.54
C GLY A 79 24.57 -22.92 18.72
N GLY A 80 24.28 -21.64 18.53
CA GLY A 80 25.12 -20.72 17.74
C GLY A 80 25.03 -20.91 16.22
N LYS A 81 24.15 -21.78 15.72
CA LYS A 81 23.90 -21.94 14.29
C LYS A 81 22.56 -21.30 13.89
N LEU A 82 22.59 -20.43 12.90
CA LEU A 82 21.39 -19.91 12.25
C LEU A 82 20.66 -21.05 11.53
N LEU A 83 19.45 -21.34 11.97
CA LEU A 83 18.58 -22.34 11.35
C LEU A 83 17.72 -21.70 10.26
N PHE A 84 17.23 -20.49 10.51
CA PHE A 84 16.32 -19.80 9.62
C PHE A 84 16.41 -18.28 9.79
N ALA A 85 16.28 -17.54 8.68
CA ALA A 85 16.09 -16.11 8.69
C ALA A 85 15.03 -15.70 7.66
N GLU A 86 14.13 -14.80 8.05
CA GLU A 86 13.25 -14.07 7.14
C GLU A 86 13.36 -12.57 7.41
N ARG A 87 13.09 -11.80 6.36
CA ARG A 87 13.21 -10.35 6.35
C ARG A 87 12.02 -9.74 5.66
N GLY A 88 11.58 -8.58 6.15
CA GLY A 88 10.54 -7.80 5.50
C GLY A 88 9.16 -8.45 5.55
N VAL A 89 8.86 -9.28 6.55
CA VAL A 89 7.57 -9.96 6.62
C VAL A 89 6.47 -8.94 6.96
N PRO A 90 5.42 -8.81 6.13
CA PRO A 90 4.32 -7.89 6.41
C PRO A 90 3.42 -8.44 7.51
N ASN A 91 2.85 -7.54 8.30
CA ASN A 91 1.92 -7.88 9.39
C ASN A 91 0.47 -7.56 9.03
N LEU A 92 -0.41 -7.92 9.97
CA LEU A 92 -1.76 -7.40 10.05
C LEU A 92 -1.84 -6.42 11.22
N TYR A 93 -2.31 -5.20 10.95
CA TYR A 93 -2.77 -4.29 12.00
C TYR A 93 -4.15 -4.71 12.46
N THR A 94 -4.35 -4.75 13.78
CA THR A 94 -5.66 -5.07 14.35
C THR A 94 -6.58 -3.84 14.25
N THR A 95 -7.89 -4.05 14.37
CA THR A 95 -8.83 -2.93 14.48
C THR A 95 -8.54 -2.09 15.73
N GLU A 96 -8.11 -2.73 16.82
CA GLU A 96 -7.68 -2.07 18.06
C GLU A 96 -6.46 -1.16 17.82
N GLY A 97 -5.45 -1.65 17.12
CA GLY A 97 -4.25 -0.88 16.78
C GLY A 97 -4.51 0.29 15.83
N ILE A 98 -5.34 0.08 14.80
CA ILE A 98 -5.78 1.18 13.91
C ILE A 98 -6.51 2.26 14.72
N THR A 99 -7.40 1.85 15.63
CA THR A 99 -8.14 2.78 16.51
C THR A 99 -7.19 3.53 17.44
N CYS A 100 -6.16 2.86 17.97
CA CYS A 100 -5.12 3.50 18.78
C CYS A 100 -4.42 4.62 18.01
N ILE A 101 -3.95 4.36 16.79
CA ILE A 101 -3.28 5.36 15.95
C ILE A 101 -4.19 6.56 15.68
N LEU A 102 -5.45 6.33 15.33
CA LEU A 102 -6.40 7.41 15.04
C LEU A 102 -6.73 8.25 16.29
N ASN A 103 -6.85 7.62 17.46
CA ASN A 103 -7.10 8.33 18.71
C ASN A 103 -5.91 9.21 19.11
N ASP A 104 -4.70 8.71 18.92
CA ASP A 104 -3.47 9.44 19.22
C ASP A 104 -3.36 10.68 18.32
N VAL A 105 -3.35 10.46 17.00
CA VAL A 105 -3.13 11.53 16.00
C VAL A 105 -4.26 12.57 15.98
N PHE A 106 -5.53 12.16 16.08
CA PHE A 106 -6.66 13.06 15.81
C PHE A 106 -7.51 13.40 17.03
N LYS A 107 -7.32 12.71 18.16
CA LYS A 107 -8.13 12.93 19.37
C LYS A 107 -7.31 13.29 20.60
N ASN A 108 -6.01 13.56 20.44
CA ASN A 108 -5.10 13.97 21.51
C ASN A 108 -5.17 13.01 22.71
N THR A 109 -5.26 11.71 22.41
CA THR A 109 -5.17 10.67 23.44
C THR A 109 -3.69 10.40 23.69
N ALA A 110 -3.31 10.10 24.94
CA ALA A 110 -1.93 9.73 25.21
C ALA A 110 -1.54 8.47 24.43
N SER A 111 -0.46 8.57 23.65
CA SER A 111 0.15 7.45 22.94
C SER A 111 0.57 6.36 23.93
N PRO A 112 0.34 5.07 23.65
CA PRO A 112 0.96 4.00 24.42
C PRO A 112 2.46 4.02 24.20
N ASP A 113 3.20 4.15 25.30
CA ASP A 113 4.65 4.11 25.36
C ASP A 113 5.05 3.46 26.70
N PRO A 114 5.93 2.45 26.72
CA PRO A 114 6.64 1.86 25.59
C PRO A 114 5.91 0.70 24.89
N TRP A 115 6.41 0.36 23.69
CA TRP A 115 5.97 -0.80 22.92
C TRP A 115 6.83 -2.02 23.20
N TYR A 116 6.19 -3.17 23.40
CA TYR A 116 6.85 -4.43 23.68
C TYR A 116 6.60 -5.44 22.57
N VAL A 117 7.62 -6.25 22.28
CA VAL A 117 7.51 -7.37 21.33
C VAL A 117 7.23 -8.65 22.11
N GLY A 118 6.20 -9.37 21.68
CA GLY A 118 5.95 -10.73 22.11
C GLY A 118 5.93 -11.71 20.93
N ILE A 119 5.98 -13.00 21.24
CA ILE A 119 5.83 -14.09 20.27
C ILE A 119 4.55 -14.89 20.53
N GLN A 120 3.94 -15.45 19.47
CA GLN A 120 2.68 -16.18 19.56
C GLN A 120 2.76 -17.65 19.12
N SER A 121 1.90 -18.44 19.74
CA SER A 121 1.68 -19.87 19.48
C SER A 121 0.42 -20.12 18.62
N THR A 122 -0.27 -19.07 18.20
CA THR A 122 -1.43 -19.13 17.29
C THR A 122 -1.06 -18.55 15.93
N ASN A 123 -1.54 -19.18 14.86
CA ASN A 123 -1.38 -18.69 13.50
C ASN A 123 -2.56 -17.80 13.06
N ASN A 124 -2.40 -17.16 11.91
CA ASN A 124 -3.43 -16.39 11.22
C ASN A 124 -3.95 -15.20 12.05
N PRO A 125 -3.09 -14.21 12.36
CA PRO A 125 -3.52 -12.93 12.91
C PRO A 125 -4.76 -12.40 12.22
N ALA A 126 -5.76 -12.01 13.01
CA ALA A 126 -7.02 -11.48 12.53
C ALA A 126 -7.27 -10.07 13.09
N SER A 127 -8.03 -9.26 12.35
CA SER A 127 -8.34 -7.87 12.73
C SER A 127 -9.05 -7.76 14.08
N GLY A 128 -9.79 -8.78 14.48
CA GLY A 128 -10.48 -8.86 15.77
C GLY A 128 -9.62 -9.33 16.95
N TRP A 129 -8.32 -9.62 16.76
CA TRP A 129 -7.43 -9.90 17.89
C TRP A 129 -7.24 -8.63 18.73
N THR A 130 -7.29 -8.80 20.04
CA THR A 130 -7.02 -7.74 21.02
C THR A 130 -6.21 -8.33 22.16
N MET A 131 -5.62 -7.49 23.02
CA MET A 131 -5.06 -8.01 24.27
C MET A 131 -6.14 -8.66 25.14
N ALA A 132 -7.35 -8.11 25.17
CA ALA A 132 -8.46 -8.63 25.98
C ALA A 132 -8.89 -10.06 25.63
N ASN A 133 -8.74 -10.48 24.37
CA ASN A 133 -9.08 -11.84 23.93
C ASN A 133 -7.86 -12.78 23.80
N GLN A 134 -6.69 -12.35 24.28
CA GLN A 134 -5.56 -13.23 24.51
C GLN A 134 -5.98 -14.38 25.46
N GLY A 135 -5.55 -15.59 25.15
CA GLY A 135 -5.89 -16.81 25.90
C GLY A 135 -7.23 -17.46 25.51
N SER A 136 -8.07 -16.77 24.72
CA SER A 136 -9.35 -17.31 24.23
C SER A 136 -9.42 -17.39 22.71
N THR A 137 -9.02 -16.33 22.01
CA THR A 137 -9.06 -16.26 20.53
C THR A 137 -7.70 -16.53 19.92
N TRP A 138 -6.63 -16.13 20.62
CA TRP A 138 -5.25 -16.34 20.23
C TRP A 138 -4.38 -16.46 21.47
N SER A 139 -3.23 -17.11 21.35
CA SER A 139 -2.34 -17.41 22.46
C SER A 139 -0.93 -16.93 22.19
N GLN A 140 -0.32 -16.38 23.24
CA GLN A 140 1.11 -16.06 23.26
C GLN A 140 1.94 -17.35 23.42
N PHE A 141 3.20 -17.32 23.00
CA PHE A 141 4.17 -18.35 23.34
C PHE A 141 5.03 -17.83 24.51
N THR A 142 4.75 -18.25 25.73
CA THR A 142 5.35 -17.66 26.95
C THR A 142 6.50 -18.46 27.53
N SER A 143 6.86 -19.59 26.91
CA SER A 143 7.93 -20.50 27.33
C SER A 143 9.31 -19.96 26.95
N VAL A 144 9.62 -18.77 27.46
CA VAL A 144 10.86 -18.02 27.27
C VAL A 144 11.40 -17.57 28.63
N ASP A 145 12.72 -17.40 28.74
CA ASP A 145 13.40 -17.07 30.00
C ASP A 145 13.12 -15.64 30.48
N GLU A 146 12.80 -14.72 29.56
CA GLU A 146 12.51 -13.32 29.91
C GLU A 146 11.29 -13.25 30.83
N THR A 147 11.39 -12.51 31.94
CA THR A 147 10.29 -12.38 32.90
C THR A 147 9.13 -11.55 32.34
N THR A 148 9.43 -10.58 31.49
CA THR A 148 8.49 -9.69 30.79
C THR A 148 8.81 -9.63 29.30
N TRP A 149 7.85 -9.21 28.48
CA TRP A 149 8.12 -8.89 27.08
C TRP A 149 9.16 -7.77 26.98
N PRO A 150 10.23 -7.96 26.18
CA PRO A 150 11.22 -6.91 26.00
C PRO A 150 10.64 -5.73 25.22
N GLU A 151 11.10 -4.54 25.59
CA GLU A 151 10.78 -3.31 24.88
C GLU A 151 11.46 -3.29 23.51
N ALA A 152 10.72 -2.86 22.49
CA ALA A 152 11.27 -2.52 21.19
C ALA A 152 11.51 -1.02 21.15
N VAL A 153 12.72 -0.62 21.55
CA VAL A 153 13.12 0.79 21.68
C VAL A 153 13.15 1.46 20.31
N ASP A 154 12.60 2.68 20.25
CA ASP A 154 12.53 3.46 19.02
C ASP A 154 13.91 3.86 18.49
N GLY A 155 14.14 3.59 17.20
CA GLY A 155 15.26 4.15 16.46
C GLY A 155 15.01 5.60 16.00
N SER A 156 15.99 6.18 15.33
CA SER A 156 15.80 7.47 14.66
C SER A 156 14.89 7.34 13.43
N ILE A 157 14.04 8.34 13.20
CA ILE A 157 13.24 8.43 11.98
C ILE A 157 14.15 8.69 10.78
N SER A 158 14.02 7.87 9.73
CA SER A 158 14.72 8.06 8.46
C SER A 158 13.89 7.51 7.30
N GLY A 159 13.76 8.27 6.20
CA GLY A 159 13.02 7.83 5.02
C GLY A 159 11.54 7.52 5.25
N GLY A 160 10.91 8.14 6.27
CA GLY A 160 9.53 7.86 6.65
C GLY A 160 9.35 6.54 7.43
N GLN A 161 10.43 6.00 7.99
CA GLN A 161 10.43 4.75 8.75
C GLN A 161 11.17 4.88 10.07
N ILE A 162 10.82 4.00 11.01
CA ILE A 162 11.49 3.78 12.30
C ILE A 162 11.78 2.29 12.39
N THR A 163 13.05 1.94 12.54
CA THR A 163 13.45 0.57 12.89
C THR A 163 13.71 0.53 14.39
N MET A 164 13.01 -0.37 15.08
CA MET A 164 13.17 -0.55 16.52
C MET A 164 14.39 -1.42 16.83
N SER A 165 14.83 -1.41 18.09
CA SER A 165 15.87 -2.32 18.57
C SER A 165 15.48 -3.78 18.35
N GLN A 166 16.44 -4.61 17.95
CA GLN A 166 16.25 -6.06 17.90
C GLN A 166 16.05 -6.60 19.31
N VAL A 167 15.03 -7.46 19.46
CA VAL A 167 14.74 -8.21 20.67
C VAL A 167 15.16 -9.66 20.50
N THR A 168 15.78 -10.24 21.53
CA THR A 168 16.12 -11.67 21.59
C THR A 168 15.22 -12.36 22.60
N PHE A 169 14.68 -13.52 22.22
CA PHE A 169 13.95 -14.43 23.11
C PHE A 169 14.76 -15.70 23.33
N ASN A 170 15.16 -15.94 24.57
CA ASN A 170 15.82 -17.17 24.99
C ASN A 170 14.74 -18.23 25.29
N ILE A 171 14.66 -19.28 24.46
CA ILE A 171 13.59 -20.29 24.55
C ILE A 171 13.84 -21.23 25.74
N ALA A 172 12.86 -21.28 26.65
CA ALA A 172 12.89 -22.06 27.89
C ALA A 172 12.19 -23.43 27.79
N GLY A 173 11.54 -23.73 26.66
CA GLY A 173 10.81 -24.99 26.47
C GLY A 173 10.47 -25.27 25.01
N SER A 174 10.04 -26.48 24.71
CA SER A 174 9.73 -26.89 23.34
C SER A 174 8.33 -26.47 22.90
N GLY A 175 8.19 -26.07 21.64
CA GLY A 175 6.88 -25.85 21.04
C GLY A 175 6.98 -25.25 19.65
N THR A 176 5.89 -24.66 19.18
CA THR A 176 5.82 -24.04 17.86
C THR A 176 5.48 -22.56 17.99
N VAL A 177 6.35 -21.72 17.45
CA VAL A 177 6.14 -20.27 17.34
C VAL A 177 5.67 -19.97 15.91
N TYR A 178 4.53 -19.31 15.79
CA TYR A 178 3.93 -18.98 14.49
C TYR A 178 4.19 -17.55 14.07
N GLY A 179 4.56 -16.66 14.99
CA GLY A 179 4.66 -15.25 14.71
C GLY A 179 5.08 -14.40 15.89
N ALA A 180 5.07 -13.08 15.68
CA ALA A 180 5.31 -12.05 16.68
C ALA A 180 4.20 -11.00 16.70
N HIS A 181 4.10 -10.24 17.78
CA HIS A 181 3.12 -9.17 17.96
C HIS A 181 3.72 -7.98 18.72
N LEU A 182 3.11 -6.81 18.53
CA LEU A 182 3.47 -5.59 19.23
C LEU A 182 2.34 -5.20 20.19
N THR A 183 2.67 -5.01 21.47
CA THR A 183 1.70 -4.73 22.53
C THR A 183 2.18 -3.61 23.45
N SER A 184 1.25 -2.90 24.09
CA SER A 184 1.55 -1.85 25.07
C SER A 184 1.70 -2.35 26.51
N ASN A 185 1.72 -3.67 26.73
CA ASN A 185 1.85 -4.27 28.07
C ASN A 185 2.94 -5.34 28.08
N SER A 186 3.92 -5.18 28.98
CA SER A 186 5.06 -6.09 29.12
C SER A 186 4.74 -7.41 29.81
N THR A 187 3.59 -7.51 30.49
CA THR A 187 3.25 -8.70 31.27
C THR A 187 2.86 -9.86 30.34
N LYS A 188 3.64 -10.95 30.36
CA LYS A 188 3.34 -12.18 29.61
C LYS A 188 1.98 -12.74 30.04
N GLY A 189 1.12 -13.05 29.07
CA GLY A 189 -0.23 -13.57 29.30
C GLY A 189 -1.22 -12.54 29.85
N ALA A 190 -0.89 -11.25 29.88
CA ALA A 190 -1.85 -10.23 30.26
C ALA A 190 -2.97 -10.09 29.23
N THR A 191 -4.15 -9.72 29.72
CA THR A 191 -5.34 -9.45 28.90
C THR A 191 -5.69 -7.95 28.87
N SER A 192 -4.74 -7.10 29.26
CA SER A 192 -4.88 -5.63 29.23
C SER A 192 -3.81 -5.01 28.33
N GLY A 193 -4.02 -3.75 27.96
CA GLY A 193 -3.17 -3.04 27.00
C GLY A 193 -3.77 -3.07 25.59
N THR A 194 -2.99 -2.59 24.64
CA THR A 194 -3.35 -2.47 23.22
C THR A 194 -2.52 -3.46 22.41
N LEU A 195 -3.16 -4.29 21.59
CA LEU A 195 -2.48 -5.08 20.57
C LEU A 195 -2.43 -4.26 19.29
N LEU A 196 -1.27 -3.67 18.96
CA LEU A 196 -1.17 -2.81 17.77
C LEU A 196 -1.29 -3.65 16.49
N CYS A 197 -0.55 -4.74 16.44
CA CYS A 197 -0.45 -5.59 15.27
C CYS A 197 0.17 -6.94 15.59
N ALA A 198 0.01 -7.88 14.66
CA ALA A 198 0.63 -9.19 14.73
C ALA A 198 1.04 -9.68 13.34
N VAL A 199 2.16 -10.39 13.27
CA VAL A 199 2.72 -10.98 12.07
C VAL A 199 2.73 -12.49 12.17
N ASN A 200 2.41 -13.17 11.08
CA ASN A 200 2.70 -14.59 10.93
C ASN A 200 4.05 -14.75 10.23
N PHE A 201 4.90 -15.60 10.77
CA PHE A 201 6.11 -16.03 10.07
C PHE A 201 5.75 -16.80 8.80
N THR A 202 6.60 -16.72 7.77
CA THR A 202 6.36 -17.40 6.49
C THR A 202 6.23 -18.91 6.67
N ALA A 203 7.00 -19.44 7.63
CA ALA A 203 6.86 -20.81 8.12
C ALA A 203 6.91 -20.79 9.65
N SER A 204 6.21 -21.72 10.30
CA SER A 204 6.31 -21.87 11.74
C SER A 204 7.71 -22.27 12.19
N ARG A 205 8.11 -21.91 13.41
CA ARG A 205 9.39 -22.28 14.02
C ARG A 205 9.15 -23.33 15.09
N SER A 206 9.70 -24.52 14.89
CA SER A 206 9.76 -25.55 15.94
C SER A 206 10.94 -25.25 16.85
N VAL A 207 10.65 -24.71 18.02
CA VAL A 207 11.67 -24.30 19.00
C VAL A 207 11.85 -25.37 20.06
N VAL A 208 13.06 -25.44 20.62
CA VAL A 208 13.40 -26.27 21.78
C VAL A 208 14.16 -25.43 22.81
N LEU A 209 14.30 -25.94 24.03
CA LEU A 209 15.10 -25.31 25.09
C LEU A 209 16.51 -24.97 24.58
N GLY A 210 16.94 -23.73 24.81
CA GLY A 210 18.26 -23.22 24.41
C GLY A 210 18.35 -22.71 22.97
N ASP A 211 17.22 -22.62 22.27
CA ASP A 211 17.13 -21.85 21.03
C ASP A 211 17.01 -20.35 21.32
N ASP A 212 17.42 -19.53 20.36
CA ASP A 212 17.18 -18.08 20.39
C ASP A 212 16.31 -17.68 19.20
N LEU A 213 15.29 -16.83 19.45
CA LEU A 213 14.55 -16.14 18.41
C LEU A 213 14.85 -14.65 18.48
N LEU A 214 15.41 -14.09 17.42
CA LEU A 214 15.70 -12.67 17.30
C LEU A 214 14.61 -12.04 16.43
N VAL A 215 14.04 -10.93 16.87
CA VAL A 215 12.92 -10.26 16.20
C VAL A 215 13.20 -8.75 16.13
N THR A 216 13.07 -8.19 14.93
CA THR A 216 13.15 -6.74 14.69
C THR A 216 11.87 -6.27 14.03
N TYR A 217 11.35 -5.14 14.52
CA TYR A 217 10.17 -4.47 13.99
C TYR A 217 10.57 -3.14 13.33
N THR A 218 10.13 -2.93 12.09
CA THR A 218 10.26 -1.65 11.40
C THR A 218 8.86 -1.16 11.02
N VAL A 219 8.50 0.04 11.47
CA VAL A 219 7.26 0.71 11.08
C VAL A 219 7.57 1.83 10.09
N GLY A 220 6.69 2.03 9.13
CA GLY A 220 6.80 3.07 8.14
C GLY A 220 5.45 3.67 7.78
N ALA A 221 5.50 4.88 7.26
CA ALA A 221 4.33 5.60 6.80
C ALA A 221 4.66 6.30 5.49
N GLN A 222 3.71 6.27 4.56
CA GLN A 222 3.84 6.99 3.29
C GLN A 222 2.48 7.39 2.75
N ASP A 223 2.51 8.44 1.93
CA ASP A 223 1.41 8.79 1.05
C ASP A 223 1.11 7.64 0.06
N ASP A 224 -0.14 7.50 -0.35
CA ASP A 224 -0.59 6.42 -1.23
C ASP A 224 -0.10 6.56 -2.68
N GLY A 225 0.35 7.75 -3.07
CA GLY A 225 1.31 7.96 -4.16
C GLY A 225 0.82 7.56 -5.56
N VAL A 226 -0.46 7.77 -5.89
CA VAL A 226 -0.98 7.61 -7.28
C VAL A 226 -0.68 8.85 -8.13
#